data_AF-A0A7C4HVG2-F1
#
_entry.id   AF-A0A7C4HVG2-F1
#
_cell.length_a   1.000
_cell.length_b   1.000
_cell.length_c   1.000
_cell.angle_alpha   90.00
_cell.angle_beta   90.00
_cell.angle_gamma   90.00
#
_symmetry.space_group_name_H-M   'P 1'
#
loop_
_entity.id
_entity.type
_entity.pdbx_description
1 polymer ?
#
loop_
_entity_poly.entity_id
_entity_poly.type
_entity_poly.pdbx_seq_one_letter_code
_entity_poly.pdbx_strand_id
1 'polypeptide(L)'
;MRALKAVELKFMGERARCTALFDTGSGVTVIQRAFFEEVFGAKWLRLSRPLKLCWINGNYIEADKYAQLTIIIDGFELPETVFVIDEFVKEVKVEGRKIILPELIVGSGTMDKYGIILDPKEGIKIAGATLIL
;
A
#
# COMPACT_ATOMS: atom_id res chain seq x y z
N MET A 1 6.32 13.16 0.03
CA MET A 1 6.50 12.97 1.48
C MET A 1 6.28 11.50 1.80
N ARG A 2 6.98 10.96 2.80
CA ARG A 2 6.95 9.55 3.18
C ARG A 2 6.81 9.41 4.68
N ALA A 3 5.95 8.51 5.14
CA ALA A 3 5.81 8.18 6.56
C ALA A 3 5.47 6.70 6.74
N LEU A 4 6.05 6.07 7.77
CA LEU A 4 5.78 4.69 8.14
C LEU A 4 4.78 4.64 9.29
N LYS A 5 3.83 3.71 9.22
CA LYS A 5 2.90 3.43 10.32
C LYS A 5 2.50 1.96 10.32
N ALA A 6 2.36 1.38 11.51
CA ALA A 6 1.78 0.06 11.64
C ALA A 6 0.27 0.13 11.39
N VAL A 7 -0.24 -0.73 10.53
CA VAL A 7 -1.67 -0.83 10.18
C VAL A 7 -2.15 -2.26 10.35
N GLU A 8 -3.46 -2.45 10.45
CA GLU A 8 -4.07 -3.77 10.36
C GLU A 8 -4.76 -3.91 9.00
N LEU A 9 -4.64 -5.07 8.39
CA LEU A 9 -5.31 -5.45 7.16
C LEU A 9 -6.36 -6.51 7.48
N LYS A 10 -7.53 -6.39 6.86
CA LYS A 10 -8.63 -7.36 6.97
C LYS A 10 -9.02 -7.82 5.58
N PHE A 11 -8.98 -9.14 5.37
CA PHE A 11 -9.29 -9.75 4.09
C PHE A 11 -9.97 -11.11 4.30
N MET A 12 -11.15 -11.30 3.70
CA MET A 12 -11.94 -12.54 3.83
C MET A 12 -12.16 -13.05 5.27
N GLY A 13 -12.26 -12.13 6.24
CA GLY A 13 -12.43 -12.45 7.67
C GLY A 13 -11.12 -12.68 8.44
N GLU A 14 -9.99 -12.81 7.75
CA GLU A 14 -8.66 -12.90 8.33
C GLU A 14 -8.09 -11.50 8.58
N ARG A 15 -7.20 -11.38 9.58
CA ARG A 15 -6.57 -10.12 9.97
C ARG A 15 -5.06 -10.28 10.07
N ALA A 16 -4.31 -9.28 9.63
CA ALA A 16 -2.85 -9.26 9.71
C ALA A 16 -2.34 -7.86 10.00
N ARG A 17 -1.30 -7.74 10.83
CA ARG A 17 -0.63 -6.47 11.09
C ARG A 17 0.60 -6.35 10.21
N CYS A 18 0.83 -5.18 9.63
CA CYS A 18 2.04 -4.90 8.85
C CYS A 18 2.51 -3.46 9.00
N THR A 19 3.70 -3.17 8.51
CA THR A 19 4.16 -1.80 8.34
C THR A 19 3.71 -1.29 6.98
N ALA A 20 3.09 -0.11 6.97
CA ALA A 20 2.70 0.59 5.75
C ALA A 20 3.56 1.84 5.56
N LEU A 21 4.07 2.03 4.33
CA LEU A 21 4.62 3.30 3.87
C LEU A 21 3.53 4.10 3.17
N PHE A 22 3.21 5.26 3.71
CA PHE A 22 2.40 6.26 3.05
C PHE A 22 3.33 7.10 2.17
N ASP A 23 3.22 6.97 0.85
CA ASP A 23 4.11 7.65 -0.10
C ASP A 23 3.31 8.49 -1.08
N THR A 24 3.43 9.82 -0.96
CA THR A 24 2.74 10.74 -1.88
C THR A 24 3.30 10.68 -3.31
N GLY A 25 4.45 10.04 -3.52
CA GLY A 25 5.03 9.79 -4.84
C GLY A 25 4.53 8.50 -5.50
N SER A 26 3.81 7.64 -4.77
CA SER A 26 3.23 6.42 -5.34
C SER A 26 1.80 6.69 -5.79
N GLY A 27 1.50 6.49 -7.07
CA GLY A 27 0.13 6.70 -7.59
C GLY A 27 -0.86 5.58 -7.23
N VAL A 28 -0.37 4.41 -6.81
CA VAL A 28 -1.17 3.22 -6.51
C VAL A 28 -0.80 2.64 -5.15
N THR A 29 -1.73 1.89 -4.56
CA THR A 29 -1.50 1.10 -3.35
C THR A 29 -1.10 -0.32 -3.72
N VAL A 30 0.02 -0.77 -3.17
CA VAL A 30 0.63 -2.06 -3.48
C VAL A 30 0.97 -2.82 -2.20
N ILE A 31 0.92 -4.14 -2.27
CA ILE A 31 1.30 -5.06 -1.20
C ILE A 31 2.27 -6.11 -1.72
N GLN A 32 3.24 -6.49 -0.88
CA GLN A 32 4.16 -7.58 -1.18
C GLN A 32 3.41 -8.90 -1.33
N ARG A 33 3.65 -9.62 -2.45
CA ARG A 33 3.06 -10.94 -2.64
C ARG A 33 3.44 -11.92 -1.54
N ALA A 34 4.72 -11.99 -1.19
CA ALA A 34 5.20 -12.94 -0.18
C ALA A 34 4.47 -12.75 1.15
N PHE A 35 4.34 -11.51 1.62
CA PHE A 35 3.58 -11.19 2.82
C PHE A 35 2.10 -11.54 2.64
N PHE A 36 1.46 -11.13 1.54
CA PHE A 36 0.05 -11.41 1.28
C PHE A 36 -0.25 -12.91 1.28
N GLU A 37 0.57 -13.71 0.60
CA GLU A 37 0.45 -15.18 0.56
C GLU A 37 0.63 -15.80 1.94
N GLU A 38 1.60 -15.33 2.72
CA GLU A 38 1.85 -15.81 4.08
C GLU A 38 0.64 -15.60 4.99
N VAL A 39 0.00 -14.43 4.91
CA VAL A 39 -1.07 -14.07 5.85
C VAL A 39 -2.47 -14.44 5.37
N PHE A 40 -2.73 -14.43 4.07
CA PHE A 40 -4.08 -14.58 3.49
C PHE A 40 -4.18 -15.73 2.49
N GLY A 41 -3.06 -16.36 2.15
CA GLY A 41 -2.96 -17.34 1.07
C GLY A 41 -2.97 -16.70 -0.32
N ALA A 42 -2.89 -17.55 -1.35
CA ALA A 42 -2.85 -17.13 -2.75
C ALA A 42 -4.22 -16.70 -3.31
N LYS A 43 -4.92 -15.80 -2.61
CA LYS A 43 -6.31 -15.41 -2.85
C LYS A 43 -6.40 -13.99 -3.44
N TRP A 44 -5.99 -13.80 -4.69
CA TRP A 44 -6.16 -12.54 -5.44
C TRP A 44 -6.82 -12.80 -6.80
N LEU A 45 -7.36 -11.73 -7.37
CA LEU A 45 -7.83 -11.71 -8.74
C LEU A 45 -6.70 -11.29 -9.68
N ARG A 46 -6.87 -11.59 -10.98
CA ARG A 46 -5.94 -11.16 -12.03
C ARG A 46 -6.62 -10.22 -13.00
N LEU A 47 -5.93 -9.16 -13.37
CA LEU A 47 -6.31 -8.28 -14.47
C LEU A 47 -6.23 -9.04 -15.79
N SER A 48 -7.14 -8.73 -16.72
CA SER A 48 -7.08 -9.24 -18.09
C SER A 48 -5.88 -8.67 -18.87
N ARG A 49 -5.36 -7.51 -18.46
CA ARG A 49 -4.15 -6.88 -18.99
C ARG A 49 -3.31 -6.31 -17.83
N PRO A 50 -2.03 -6.70 -17.69
CA PRO A 50 -1.16 -6.16 -16.65
C PRO A 50 -0.97 -4.64 -16.77
N LEU A 51 -0.86 -3.98 -15.62
CA LEU A 51 -0.44 -2.59 -15.53
C LEU A 51 1.08 -2.51 -15.44
N LYS A 52 1.66 -1.54 -16.15
CA LYS A 52 3.09 -1.24 -16.07
C LYS A 52 3.30 -0.13 -15.06
N LEU A 53 3.93 -0.45 -13.93
CA LEU A 53 4.22 0.52 -12.85
C LEU A 53 5.68 0.94 -12.91
N CYS A 54 5.96 2.23 -12.73
CA CYS A 54 7.33 2.75 -12.63
C CYS A 54 7.79 2.67 -11.17
N TRP A 55 8.92 2.01 -10.93
CA TRP A 55 9.53 1.88 -9.62
C TRP A 55 10.49 3.04 -9.33
N ILE A 56 10.85 3.22 -8.06
CA ILE A 56 11.70 4.35 -7.62
C ILE A 56 13.11 4.36 -8.23
N ASN A 57 13.59 3.20 -8.70
CA ASN A 57 14.88 3.08 -9.38
C ASN A 57 14.78 3.32 -10.90
N GLY A 58 13.62 3.69 -11.42
CA GLY A 58 13.35 3.91 -12.84
C GLY A 58 13.03 2.63 -13.62
N ASN A 59 13.09 1.45 -13.00
CA ASN A 59 12.66 0.22 -13.64
C ASN A 59 11.13 0.14 -13.69
N TYR A 60 10.62 -0.69 -14.60
CA TYR A 60 9.21 -1.00 -14.65
C TYR A 60 8.95 -2.38 -14.10
N ILE A 61 7.86 -2.50 -13.35
CA ILE A 61 7.31 -3.79 -12.90
C ILE A 61 5.92 -3.98 -13.52
N GLU A 62 5.54 -5.24 -13.71
CA GLU A 62 4.19 -5.59 -14.13
C GLU A 62 3.33 -5.96 -12.92
N ALA A 63 2.15 -5.34 -12.83
CA ALA A 63 1.16 -5.64 -11.83
C ALA A 63 -0.08 -6.22 -12.52
N ASP A 64 -0.28 -7.53 -12.36
CA ASP A 64 -1.45 -8.24 -12.89
C ASP A 64 -2.38 -8.74 -11.77
N LYS A 65 -1.93 -8.78 -10.52
CA LYS A 65 -2.71 -9.31 -9.38
C LYS A 65 -3.27 -8.18 -8.54
N TYR A 66 -4.50 -8.35 -8.06
CA TYR A 66 -5.11 -7.40 -7.14
C TYR A 66 -6.07 -8.08 -6.17
N ALA A 67 -6.27 -7.45 -5.01
CA ALA A 67 -7.23 -7.87 -4.00
C ALA A 67 -8.00 -6.65 -3.49
N GLN A 68 -9.27 -6.86 -3.13
CA GLN A 68 -10.05 -5.89 -2.36
C GLN A 68 -9.94 -6.27 -0.89
N LEU A 69 -9.30 -5.43 -0.08
CA LEU A 69 -9.12 -5.63 1.35
C LEU A 69 -9.48 -4.36 2.12
N THR A 70 -9.61 -4.47 3.44
CA THR A 70 -9.81 -3.31 4.31
C THR A 70 -8.48 -2.96 4.98
N ILE A 71 -8.03 -1.71 4.80
CA ILE A 71 -6.90 -1.15 5.56
C ILE A 71 -7.49 -0.45 6.79
N ILE A 72 -7.03 -0.85 7.98
CA ILE A 72 -7.51 -0.32 9.26
C ILE A 72 -6.42 0.59 9.84
N ILE A 73 -6.75 1.87 9.99
CA ILE A 73 -5.86 2.92 10.50
C ILE A 73 -6.60 3.68 11.59
N ASP A 74 -6.05 3.71 12.80
CA ASP A 74 -6.63 4.42 13.96
C ASP A 74 -8.13 4.11 14.19
N GLY A 75 -8.55 2.88 13.89
CA GLY A 75 -9.95 2.43 14.02
C GLY A 75 -10.85 2.69 12.82
N PHE A 76 -10.39 3.44 11.81
CA PHE A 76 -11.12 3.61 10.55
C PHE A 76 -10.93 2.41 9.63
N GLU A 77 -12.02 1.81 9.16
CA GLU A 77 -12.00 0.73 8.17
C GLU A 77 -12.10 1.30 6.74
N LEU A 78 -11.02 1.17 5.94
CA LEU A 78 -10.91 1.75 4.59
C LEU A 78 -10.87 0.65 3.50
N PRO A 79 -11.98 0.40 2.77
CA PRO A 79 -12.05 -0.67 1.76
C PRO A 79 -11.31 -0.32 0.46
N GLU A 80 -10.14 -0.91 0.23
CA GLU A 80 -9.25 -0.53 -0.87
C GLU A 80 -8.93 -1.69 -1.81
N THR A 81 -8.76 -1.34 -3.09
CA THR A 81 -8.18 -2.25 -4.08
C THR A 81 -6.67 -2.09 -4.05
N VAL A 82 -5.95 -3.17 -3.73
CA VAL A 82 -4.49 -3.19 -3.66
C VAL A 82 -3.91 -4.09 -4.74
N PHE A 83 -2.82 -3.66 -5.38
CA PHE A 83 -2.08 -4.55 -6.29
C PHE A 83 -1.12 -5.43 -5.52
N VAL A 84 -1.12 -6.73 -5.82
CA VAL A 84 -0.22 -7.71 -5.21
C VAL A 84 1.00 -7.86 -6.13
N ILE A 85 2.18 -7.45 -5.65
CA ILE A 85 3.38 -7.33 -6.47
C ILE A 85 4.33 -8.49 -6.21
N ASP A 86 4.73 -9.18 -7.29
CA ASP A 86 5.70 -10.29 -7.26
C ASP A 86 7.12 -9.76 -6.99
N GLU A 87 7.56 -8.79 -7.81
CA GLU A 87 8.89 -8.23 -7.78
C GLU A 87 8.97 -7.09 -6.76
N PHE A 88 9.00 -7.48 -5.49
CA PHE A 88 9.23 -6.52 -4.41
C PHE A 88 10.69 -6.59 -3.96
N VAL A 89 11.47 -5.60 -4.36
CA VAL A 89 12.87 -5.52 -3.97
C VAL A 89 12.92 -5.24 -2.46
N LYS A 90 13.39 -6.20 -1.66
CA LYS A 90 13.45 -6.03 -0.19
C LYS A 90 14.31 -4.84 0.24
N GLU A 91 15.30 -4.47 -0.57
CA GLU A 91 16.26 -3.41 -0.26
C GLU A 91 16.59 -2.57 -1.50
N VAL A 92 16.31 -1.27 -1.44
CA VAL A 92 16.69 -0.33 -2.52
C VAL A 92 17.66 0.71 -1.97
N LYS A 93 18.74 0.98 -2.70
CA LYS A 93 19.61 2.13 -2.42
C LYS A 93 19.01 3.36 -3.09
N VAL A 94 18.55 4.32 -2.27
CA VAL A 94 18.06 5.62 -2.74
C VAL A 94 18.89 6.68 -2.03
N GLU A 95 19.54 7.56 -2.80
CA GLU A 95 20.36 8.67 -2.26
C GLU A 95 21.42 8.20 -1.24
N GLY A 96 22.04 7.04 -1.48
CA GLY A 96 23.07 6.47 -0.60
C GLY A 96 22.53 5.79 0.68
N ARG A 97 21.21 5.83 0.92
CA ARG A 97 20.56 5.15 2.05
C ARG A 97 19.92 3.83 1.61
N LYS A 98 20.05 2.82 2.46
CA LYS A 98 19.43 1.51 2.28
C LYS A 98 17.99 1.58 2.81
N ILE A 99 17.00 1.46 1.93
CA ILE A 99 15.59 1.46 2.29
C ILE A 99 15.10 0.00 2.28
N ILE A 100 14.74 -0.51 3.45
CA ILE A 100 13.94 -1.74 3.55
C ILE A 100 12.51 -1.35 3.18
N LEU A 101 11.98 -1.93 2.11
CA LEU A 101 10.64 -1.60 1.68
C LEU A 101 9.61 -2.34 2.55
N PRO A 102 8.57 -1.65 3.05
CA PRO A 102 7.56 -2.24 3.92
C PRO A 102 6.63 -3.19 3.17
N GLU A 103 5.85 -3.95 3.91
CA GLU A 103 4.93 -4.93 3.34
C GLU A 103 3.82 -4.27 2.50
N LEU A 104 3.40 -3.06 2.90
CA LEU A 104 2.37 -2.26 2.21
C LEU A 104 2.90 -0.88 1.84
N ILE A 105 2.57 -0.40 0.65
CA ILE A 105 2.72 1.01 0.26
C ILE A 105 1.32 1.55 -0.04
N VAL A 106 0.93 2.59 0.69
CA VAL A 106 -0.32 3.35 0.47
C VAL A 106 0.01 4.54 -0.42
N GLY A 107 -0.54 4.53 -1.63
CA GLY A 107 -0.33 5.57 -2.63
C GLY A 107 -1.23 6.78 -2.44
N SER A 108 -0.88 7.87 -3.13
CA SER A 108 -1.61 9.14 -3.12
C SER A 108 -3.08 8.97 -3.52
N GLY A 109 -3.40 8.13 -4.50
CA GLY A 109 -4.79 7.88 -4.89
C GLY A 109 -5.67 7.38 -3.74
N THR A 110 -5.15 6.46 -2.93
CA THR A 110 -5.84 5.96 -1.72
C THR A 110 -5.88 7.03 -0.63
N MET A 111 -4.79 7.79 -0.46
CA MET A 111 -4.74 8.86 0.54
C MET A 111 -5.74 9.97 0.24
N ASP A 112 -5.81 10.43 -1.00
CA ASP A 112 -6.75 11.45 -1.46
C ASP A 112 -8.19 10.95 -1.31
N LYS A 113 -8.46 9.69 -1.72
CA LYS A 113 -9.77 9.05 -1.59
C LYS A 113 -10.29 9.03 -0.15
N TYR A 114 -9.42 8.83 0.84
CA TYR A 114 -9.82 8.70 2.25
C TYR A 114 -9.46 9.89 3.13
N GLY A 115 -8.94 10.98 2.55
CA GLY A 115 -8.49 12.15 3.31
C GLY A 115 -7.36 11.81 4.30
N ILE A 116 -6.44 10.94 3.91
CA ILE A 116 -5.26 10.58 4.70
C ILE A 116 -4.20 11.67 4.49
N ILE A 117 -3.77 12.30 5.58
CA ILE A 117 -2.82 13.41 5.58
C ILE A 117 -1.54 12.99 6.30
N LEU A 118 -0.40 13.32 5.71
CA LEU A 118 0.91 13.20 6.36
C LEU A 118 1.22 14.52 7.05
N ASP A 119 1.05 14.54 8.37
CA ASP A 119 1.40 15.67 9.24
C ASP A 119 2.86 15.52 9.75
N PRO A 120 3.73 16.53 9.59
CA PRO A 120 5.12 16.46 10.04
C PRO A 120 5.31 16.27 11.56
N LYS A 121 4.32 16.65 12.37
CA LYS A 121 4.36 16.56 13.85
C LYS A 121 3.60 15.34 14.35
N GLU A 122 2.44 15.07 13.78
CA GLU A 122 1.51 14.04 14.27
C GLU A 122 1.57 12.72 13.47
N GLY A 123 2.29 12.69 12.34
CA GLY A 123 2.39 11.50 11.49
C GLY A 123 1.16 11.34 10.60
N ILE A 124 0.60 10.13 10.51
CA ILE A 124 -0.56 9.86 9.65
C ILE A 124 -1.86 10.24 10.37
N LYS A 125 -2.66 11.10 9.74
CA LYS A 125 -4.00 11.51 10.19
C LYS A 125 -5.06 11.16 9.15
N ILE A 126 -6.29 10.92 9.61
CA ILE A 126 -7.47 10.82 8.75
C ILE A 126 -8.35 12.03 9.03
N ALA A 127 -8.64 12.83 8.00
CA ALA A 127 -9.41 14.07 8.13
C ALA A 127 -10.89 13.84 8.53
N GLY A 128 -11.36 12.60 8.54
CA GLY A 128 -12.67 12.18 9.08
C GLY A 128 -13.86 12.43 8.16
N ALA A 129 -13.68 13.15 7.04
CA ALA A 129 -14.70 13.33 6.01
C ALA A 129 -14.05 13.40 4.62
N THR A 130 -14.47 12.53 3.69
CA THR A 130 -14.15 12.65 2.27
C THR A 130 -15.27 13.46 1.61
N LEU A 131 -14.90 14.49 0.84
CA LEU A 131 -15.84 15.29 0.09
C LEU A 131 -16.46 14.42 -1.03
N ILE A 132 -17.80 14.36 -1.10
CA ILE A 132 -18.53 13.82 -2.25
C ILE A 132 -19.13 15.02 -2.97
N LEU A 133 -18.69 15.29 -4.21
CA LEU A 133 -19.26 16.28 -5.13
C LEU A 133 -19.76 15.58 -6.38
#